data_AF-A0AAN7WCV3-F1
#
_entry.id   AF-A0AAN7WCV3-F1
#
_cell.length_a   1.000
_cell.length_b   1.000
_cell.length_c   1.000
_cell.angle_alpha   90.00
_cell.angle_beta   90.00
_cell.angle_gamma   90.00
#
_symmetry.space_group_name_H-M   'P 1'
#
loop_
_entity.id
_entity.type
_entity.pdbx_description
1 polymer ?
#
loop_
_entity_poly.entity_id
_entity_poly.type
_entity_poly.pdbx_seq_one_letter_code
_entity_poly.pdbx_strand_id
1 'polypeptide(L)'
;MFGAFKPSAPLSGGLLWKIPWRLSPPQKLRHRRRMRRVDNVVSILDTALKRQAATSYPSHSKSESSSPSSLPSHGQATPDELSGTAEGRRLLDATENSTQDALRHGRGPRQGDILPGTKRTPLGDHARNEGTIKLIERWKAEMPTEQEMLPRDKYSMFDRKAKGYRKGVHKLPKWTRVSQRLNPPGF
;
A
#
# COMPACT_ATOMS: atom_id res chain seq x y z
N MET A 1 41.54 -0.80 -49.28
CA MET A 1 42.68 -1.16 -48.41
C MET A 1 42.25 -1.08 -46.96
N PHE A 2 42.24 -2.21 -46.25
CA PHE A 2 41.96 -2.29 -44.82
C PHE A 2 43.27 -2.07 -44.05
N GLY A 3 43.53 -0.83 -43.61
CA GLY A 3 44.71 -0.50 -42.79
C GLY A 3 44.58 -1.01 -41.35
N ALA A 4 45.72 -1.37 -40.74
CA ALA A 4 45.86 -2.02 -39.42
C ALA A 4 45.32 -1.23 -38.21
N PHE A 5 44.84 0.00 -38.43
CA PHE A 5 44.26 0.85 -37.39
C PHE A 5 42.92 1.43 -37.89
N LYS A 6 41.85 0.66 -37.70
CA LYS A 6 40.51 1.24 -37.73
C LYS A 6 40.41 2.18 -36.52
N PRO A 7 40.18 3.49 -36.68
CA PRO A 7 39.81 4.32 -35.54
C PRO A 7 38.54 3.70 -34.97
N SER A 8 38.62 3.13 -33.77
CA SER A 8 37.43 2.71 -33.04
C SER A 8 36.54 3.94 -32.96
N ALA A 9 35.28 3.85 -33.39
CA ALA A 9 34.33 4.94 -33.20
C ALA A 9 34.45 5.38 -31.72
N PRO A 10 34.73 6.67 -31.43
CA PRO A 10 34.80 7.11 -30.05
C PRO A 10 33.49 6.68 -29.42
N LEU A 11 33.55 5.76 -28.46
CA LEU A 11 32.37 5.26 -27.76
C LEU A 11 31.57 6.51 -27.36
N SER A 12 30.38 6.68 -27.94
CA SER A 12 29.48 7.81 -27.73
C SER A 12 28.92 7.77 -26.30
N GLY A 13 29.83 7.88 -25.33
CA GLY A 13 29.67 7.69 -23.89
C GLY A 13 30.70 8.53 -23.13
N GLY A 14 31.20 9.61 -23.73
CA GLY A 14 32.17 10.52 -23.13
C GLY A 14 31.62 11.36 -21.97
N LEU A 15 30.28 11.46 -21.82
CA LEU A 15 29.66 12.16 -20.71
C LEU A 15 29.48 11.22 -19.50
N LEU A 16 30.31 11.42 -18.48
CA LEU A 16 30.27 10.63 -17.25
C LEU A 16 29.13 11.06 -16.32
N TRP A 17 28.00 10.36 -16.40
CA TRP A 17 26.91 10.48 -15.42
C TRP A 17 27.20 9.61 -14.20
N LYS A 18 27.93 10.15 -13.21
CA LYS A 18 28.33 9.43 -11.98
C LYS A 18 27.15 9.17 -11.04
N ILE A 19 26.30 8.21 -11.39
CA ILE A 19 25.14 7.78 -10.60
C ILE A 19 25.34 6.31 -10.19
N PRO A 20 25.60 6.01 -8.89
CA PRO A 20 25.87 4.64 -8.45
C PRO A 20 24.68 3.72 -8.71
N TRP A 21 24.91 2.41 -8.79
CA TRP A 21 23.84 1.44 -9.01
C TRP A 21 22.98 1.19 -7.76
N ARG A 22 23.48 1.53 -6.56
CA ARG A 22 22.83 1.34 -5.25
C ARG A 22 22.69 2.64 -4.48
N LEU A 23 21.67 2.73 -3.62
CA LEU A 23 21.53 3.80 -2.64
C LEU A 23 22.50 3.60 -1.48
N SER A 24 23.03 4.71 -0.97
CA SER A 24 23.76 4.72 0.30
C SER A 24 22.81 4.56 1.51
N PRO A 25 23.28 4.08 2.66
CA PRO A 25 22.48 3.99 3.89
C PRO A 25 21.74 5.29 4.28
N PRO A 26 22.36 6.49 4.26
CA PRO A 26 21.64 7.72 4.57
C PRO A 26 20.57 8.09 3.53
N GLN A 27 20.78 7.74 2.25
CA GLN A 27 19.73 7.91 1.23
C GLN A 27 18.54 6.99 1.49
N LYS A 28 18.78 5.73 1.90
CA LYS A 28 17.72 4.79 2.30
C LYS A 28 16.93 5.32 3.50
N LEU A 29 17.62 5.86 4.52
CA LEU A 29 16.95 6.48 5.68
C LEU A 29 16.06 7.65 5.26
N ARG A 30 16.58 8.58 4.45
CA ARG A 30 15.78 9.72 3.95
C ARG A 30 14.60 9.26 3.11
N HIS A 31 14.75 8.19 2.34
CA HIS A 31 13.65 7.65 1.55
C HIS A 31 12.53 7.08 2.44
N ARG A 32 12.88 6.28 3.46
CA ARG A 32 11.91 5.78 4.46
C ARG A 32 11.17 6.93 5.15
N ARG A 33 11.90 7.98 5.56
CA ARG A 33 11.30 9.18 6.16
C ARG A 33 10.32 9.88 5.20
N ARG A 34 10.63 9.96 3.90
CA ARG A 34 9.72 10.54 2.90
C ARG A 34 8.45 9.71 2.73
N MET A 35 8.57 8.38 2.64
CA MET A 35 7.40 7.49 2.54
C MET A 35 6.49 7.65 3.77
N ARG A 36 7.07 7.57 4.98
CA ARG A 36 6.34 7.82 6.23
C ARG A 36 5.71 9.20 6.31
N ARG A 37 6.39 10.24 5.80
CA ARG A 37 5.82 11.59 5.77
C ARG A 37 4.57 11.65 4.88
N VAL A 38 4.57 10.98 3.73
CA VAL A 38 3.39 10.89 2.87
C VAL A 38 2.27 10.13 3.58
N ASP A 39 2.59 9.03 4.26
CA ASP A 39 1.61 8.25 5.03
C ASP A 39 0.93 9.10 6.12
N ASN A 40 1.73 9.87 6.86
CA ASN A 40 1.22 10.78 7.88
C ASN A 40 0.33 11.89 7.31
N VAL A 41 0.64 12.41 6.12
CA VAL A 41 -0.21 13.42 5.47
C VAL A 41 -1.57 12.80 5.12
N VAL A 42 -1.59 11.58 4.59
CA VAL A 42 -2.84 10.89 4.24
C VAL A 42 -3.67 10.58 5.49
N SER A 43 -3.05 10.17 6.60
CA SER A 43 -3.78 9.91 7.84
C SER A 43 -4.35 11.19 8.47
N ILE A 44 -3.59 12.30 8.46
CA ILE A 44 -4.08 13.60 8.92
C ILE A 44 -5.27 14.07 8.09
N LEU A 45 -5.20 13.94 6.76
CA LEU A 45 -6.32 14.34 5.89
C LEU A 45 -7.56 13.48 6.14
N ASP A 46 -7.41 12.17 6.29
CA ASP A 46 -8.51 11.26 6.60
C ASP A 46 -9.19 11.60 7.93
N THR A 47 -8.42 11.78 8.99
CA THR A 47 -8.93 12.13 10.32
C THR A 47 -9.61 13.51 10.34
N ALA A 48 -9.05 14.50 9.64
CA ALA A 48 -9.63 15.83 9.54
C ALA A 48 -10.98 15.81 8.80
N LEU A 49 -11.08 15.07 7.69
CA LEU A 49 -12.31 14.94 6.91
C LEU A 49 -13.41 14.24 7.71
N LYS A 50 -13.09 13.14 8.40
CA LYS A 50 -14.05 12.44 9.28
C LYS A 50 -14.57 13.34 10.40
N ARG A 51 -13.70 14.14 11.01
CA ARG A 51 -14.09 15.13 12.02
C ARG A 51 -14.99 16.23 11.44
N GLN A 52 -14.67 16.71 10.23
CA GLN A 52 -15.48 17.70 9.54
C GLN A 52 -16.88 17.15 9.23
N ALA A 53 -16.97 15.91 8.75
CA ALA A 53 -18.24 15.25 8.47
C ALA A 53 -19.12 15.16 9.73
N ALA A 54 -18.55 14.71 10.85
CA ALA A 54 -19.22 14.64 12.16
C ALA A 54 -19.67 16.02 12.69
N THR A 55 -18.98 17.10 12.31
CA THR A 55 -19.36 18.48 12.69
C THR A 55 -20.45 19.04 11.78
N SER A 56 -20.40 18.72 10.48
CA SER A 56 -21.31 19.28 9.46
C SER A 56 -22.72 18.69 9.47
N TYR A 57 -22.87 17.44 9.93
CA TYR A 57 -24.16 16.82 10.16
C TYR A 57 -24.31 16.59 11.66
N PRO A 58 -25.10 17.40 12.39
CA PRO A 58 -25.54 16.97 13.70
C PRO A 58 -26.36 15.70 13.47
N SER A 59 -25.82 14.55 13.85
CA SER A 59 -26.56 13.30 13.80
C SER A 59 -27.79 13.45 14.70
N HIS A 60 -28.97 13.61 14.10
CA HIS A 60 -30.19 13.11 14.72
C HIS A 60 -29.92 11.65 15.09
N SER A 61 -29.73 11.42 16.39
CA SER A 61 -29.60 10.10 16.96
C SER A 61 -30.87 9.32 16.61
N LYS A 62 -30.80 8.51 15.55
CA LYS A 62 -31.74 7.42 15.38
C LYS A 62 -31.33 6.39 16.42
N SER A 63 -32.03 6.41 17.55
CA SER A 63 -31.99 5.38 18.57
C SER A 63 -32.36 4.06 17.92
N GLU A 64 -31.37 3.31 17.45
CA GLU A 64 -31.56 1.89 17.17
C GLU A 64 -31.76 1.19 18.50
N SER A 65 -33.03 0.91 18.78
CA SER A 65 -33.46 -0.03 19.79
C SER A 65 -32.77 -1.37 19.53
N SER A 66 -31.76 -1.68 20.34
CA SER A 66 -31.18 -3.01 20.43
C SER A 66 -32.23 -3.98 20.96
N SER A 67 -32.82 -4.77 20.08
CA SER A 67 -33.51 -6.02 20.44
C SER A 67 -32.44 -7.11 20.64
N PRO A 68 -32.30 -7.70 21.83
CA PRO A 68 -31.40 -8.82 22.04
C PRO A 68 -32.12 -10.12 21.67
N SER A 69 -31.67 -10.78 20.60
CA SER A 69 -32.07 -12.17 20.33
C SER A 69 -30.87 -12.97 19.83
N SER A 70 -30.05 -13.45 20.76
CA SER A 70 -29.05 -14.49 20.52
C SER A 70 -29.46 -15.75 21.27
N LEU A 71 -29.82 -16.80 20.53
CA LEU A 71 -29.88 -18.17 21.05
C LEU A 71 -28.44 -18.70 21.23
N PRO A 72 -28.12 -19.36 22.36
CA PRO A 72 -26.77 -19.86 22.61
C PRO A 72 -26.53 -21.19 21.89
N SER A 73 -25.59 -21.23 20.94
CA SER A 73 -25.03 -22.48 20.43
C SER A 73 -23.88 -22.92 21.34
N HIS A 74 -24.07 -23.99 22.12
CA HIS A 74 -23.02 -24.58 22.94
C HIS A 74 -21.87 -25.10 22.06
N GLY A 75 -20.69 -24.48 22.18
CA GLY A 75 -19.44 -25.04 21.66
C GLY A 75 -18.43 -24.04 21.08
N GLN A 76 -18.81 -22.78 20.83
CA GLN A 76 -17.89 -21.75 20.36
C GLN A 76 -17.98 -20.51 21.25
N ALA A 77 -16.81 -20.06 21.72
CA ALA A 77 -16.69 -18.79 22.43
C ALA A 77 -17.16 -17.66 21.51
N THR A 78 -17.95 -16.74 22.07
CA THR A 78 -18.43 -15.60 21.30
C THR A 78 -17.24 -14.69 20.94
N PRO A 79 -17.26 -14.01 19.79
CA PRO A 79 -16.14 -13.15 19.36
C PRO A 79 -15.81 -12.05 20.38
N ASP A 80 -16.79 -11.60 21.14
CA ASP A 80 -16.59 -10.64 22.23
C ASP A 80 -15.77 -11.24 23.39
N GLU A 81 -15.98 -12.51 23.75
CA GLU A 81 -15.19 -13.21 24.77
C GLU A 81 -13.74 -13.46 24.32
N LEU A 82 -13.53 -13.76 23.04
CA LEU A 82 -12.20 -13.95 22.45
C LEU A 82 -11.40 -12.65 22.37
N SER A 83 -12.06 -11.49 22.23
CA SER A 83 -11.40 -10.19 22.20
C SER A 83 -10.76 -9.78 23.54
N GLY A 84 -11.31 -10.29 24.65
CA GLY A 84 -10.87 -9.99 26.01
C GLY A 84 -9.58 -10.70 26.44
N THR A 85 -9.24 -11.82 25.78
CA THR A 85 -8.07 -12.66 26.15
C THR A 85 -6.95 -12.50 25.12
N ALA A 86 -5.69 -12.44 25.58
CA ALA A 86 -4.53 -12.24 24.69
C ALA A 86 -4.36 -13.37 23.65
N GLU A 87 -4.62 -14.62 24.04
CA GLU A 87 -4.65 -15.78 23.12
C GLU A 87 -5.82 -15.70 22.14
N GLY A 88 -7.00 -15.23 22.59
CA GLY A 88 -8.16 -15.05 21.73
C GLY A 88 -7.93 -13.97 20.66
N ARG A 89 -7.29 -12.85 21.03
CA ARG A 89 -6.83 -11.83 20.08
C ARG A 89 -5.88 -12.39 19.02
N ARG A 90 -4.91 -13.22 19.41
CA ARG A 90 -3.99 -13.87 18.46
C ARG A 90 -4.71 -14.79 17.47
N LEU A 91 -5.72 -15.53 17.93
CA LEU A 91 -6.51 -16.42 17.07
C LEU A 91 -7.41 -15.61 16.10
N LEU A 92 -7.96 -14.48 16.55
CA LEU A 92 -8.69 -13.55 15.68
C LEU A 92 -7.75 -12.95 14.62
N ASP A 93 -6.59 -12.43 15.02
CA ASP A 93 -5.59 -11.89 14.10
C ASP A 93 -5.05 -12.95 13.12
N ALA A 94 -4.92 -14.21 13.54
CA ALA A 94 -4.47 -15.31 12.69
C ALA A 94 -5.51 -15.70 11.62
N THR A 95 -6.80 -15.65 11.95
CA THR A 95 -7.87 -15.97 10.97
C THR A 95 -8.04 -14.85 9.94
N GLU A 96 -7.88 -13.58 10.32
CA GLU A 96 -7.87 -12.44 9.39
C GLU A 96 -6.71 -12.52 8.40
N ASN A 97 -5.50 -12.86 8.88
CA ASN A 97 -4.28 -12.89 8.07
C ASN A 97 -4.11 -14.18 7.22
N SER A 98 -4.79 -15.28 7.57
CA SER A 98 -4.79 -16.54 6.80
C SER A 98 -5.25 -16.35 5.35
N THR A 99 -6.25 -15.49 5.14
CA THR A 99 -6.75 -15.17 3.79
C THR A 99 -5.76 -14.32 2.99
N GLN A 100 -4.98 -13.44 3.63
CA GLN A 100 -4.02 -12.58 2.95
C GLN A 100 -2.80 -13.34 2.41
N ASP A 101 -2.34 -14.38 3.12
CA ASP A 101 -1.24 -15.23 2.65
C ASP A 101 -1.67 -16.21 1.54
N ALA A 102 -2.91 -16.68 1.55
CA ALA A 102 -3.49 -17.49 0.47
C ALA A 102 -3.76 -16.70 -0.83
N LEU A 103 -3.93 -15.38 -0.73
CA LEU A 103 -4.17 -14.48 -1.87
C LEU A 103 -2.89 -14.04 -2.60
N ARG A 104 -1.71 -14.54 -2.19
CA ARG A 104 -0.43 -14.34 -2.89
C ARG A 104 -0.29 -15.17 -4.17
N HIS A 105 -1.37 -15.39 -4.92
CA HIS A 105 -1.23 -15.78 -6.32
C HIS A 105 -0.82 -14.54 -7.11
N GLY A 106 0.34 -14.58 -7.77
CA GLY A 106 0.98 -13.46 -8.47
C GLY A 106 0.22 -12.85 -9.66
N ARG A 107 -1.11 -12.94 -9.69
CA ARG A 107 -1.95 -12.00 -10.43
C ARG A 107 -2.59 -11.08 -9.40
N GLY A 108 -2.23 -9.81 -9.44
CA GLY A 108 -2.93 -8.79 -8.67
C GLY A 108 -4.44 -8.80 -8.98
N PRO A 109 -5.26 -8.09 -8.18
CA PRO A 109 -6.71 -8.13 -8.30
C PRO A 109 -7.14 -7.85 -9.75
N ARG A 110 -7.88 -8.78 -10.38
CA ARG A 110 -8.48 -8.51 -11.69
C ARG A 110 -9.61 -7.49 -11.50
N GLN A 111 -9.92 -6.74 -12.55
CA GLN A 111 -11.11 -5.90 -12.60
C GLN A 111 -12.34 -6.81 -12.40
N GLY A 112 -12.87 -6.88 -11.17
CA GLY A 112 -13.97 -7.77 -10.77
C GLY A 112 -13.69 -8.72 -9.60
N ASP A 113 -12.45 -8.86 -9.11
CA ASP A 113 -12.14 -9.75 -7.98
C ASP A 113 -12.47 -9.10 -6.63
N ILE A 114 -13.05 -9.89 -5.71
CA ILE A 114 -13.73 -9.47 -4.47
C ILE A 114 -12.76 -9.52 -3.28
N LEU A 115 -12.66 -8.44 -2.49
CA LEU A 115 -11.99 -8.44 -1.18
C LEU A 115 -12.87 -9.12 -0.12
N PRO A 116 -12.35 -9.96 0.78
CA PRO A 116 -13.15 -10.55 1.84
C PRO A 116 -13.50 -9.48 2.89
N GLY A 117 -14.79 -9.38 3.24
CA GLY A 117 -15.24 -8.68 4.45
C GLY A 117 -16.02 -7.37 4.28
N THR A 118 -16.31 -6.91 3.06
CA THR A 118 -17.10 -5.67 2.90
C THR A 118 -18.29 -5.88 1.97
N LYS A 119 -19.50 -5.61 2.48
CA LYS A 119 -20.73 -5.56 1.68
C LYS A 119 -20.49 -4.61 0.51
N ARG A 120 -21.00 -4.98 -0.68
CA ARG A 120 -20.92 -4.19 -1.91
C ARG A 120 -21.46 -2.78 -1.68
N THR A 121 -20.59 -1.84 -1.35
CA THR A 121 -20.89 -0.41 -1.51
C THR A 121 -19.88 0.12 -2.50
N PRO A 122 -20.31 0.66 -3.66
CA PRO A 122 -19.38 1.25 -4.60
C PRO A 122 -18.54 2.31 -3.86
N LEU A 123 -17.28 2.48 -4.24
CA LEU A 123 -16.36 3.48 -3.65
C LEU A 123 -17.00 4.87 -3.57
N GLY A 124 -17.93 5.17 -4.49
CA GLY A 124 -18.69 6.41 -4.47
C GLY A 124 -19.72 6.54 -3.34
N ASP A 125 -20.32 5.45 -2.88
CA ASP A 125 -21.32 5.44 -1.81
C ASP A 125 -20.66 5.30 -0.43
N HIS A 126 -19.55 4.55 -0.31
CA HIS A 126 -18.69 4.60 0.89
C HIS A 126 -18.13 6.01 1.14
N ALA A 127 -17.54 6.64 0.12
CA ALA A 127 -17.02 8.01 0.21
C ALA A 127 -18.07 9.04 0.63
N ARG A 128 -19.30 8.90 0.12
CA ARG A 128 -20.42 9.77 0.49
C ARG A 128 -20.88 9.53 1.92
N ASN A 129 -20.97 8.28 2.36
CA ASN A 129 -21.43 7.91 3.70
C ASN A 129 -20.40 8.26 4.79
N GLU A 130 -19.10 8.12 4.50
CA GLU A 130 -18.02 8.40 5.46
C GLU A 130 -17.53 9.86 5.43
N GLY A 131 -17.98 10.66 4.45
CA GLY A 131 -17.50 12.03 4.24
C GLY A 131 -16.04 12.11 3.78
N THR A 132 -15.49 11.01 3.25
CA THR A 132 -14.10 10.91 2.79
C THR A 132 -14.00 11.22 1.29
N ILE A 133 -12.87 11.77 0.84
CA ILE A 133 -12.63 12.01 -0.60
C ILE A 133 -12.27 10.67 -1.26
N LYS A 134 -12.92 10.33 -2.39
CA LYS A 134 -12.68 9.11 -3.20
C LYS A 134 -11.19 8.80 -3.46
N LEU A 135 -10.35 9.85 -3.58
CA LEU A 135 -8.91 9.73 -3.82
C LEU A 135 -8.14 9.19 -2.60
N ILE A 136 -8.55 9.55 -1.38
CA ILE A 136 -7.90 9.09 -0.15
C ILE A 136 -8.22 7.62 0.10
N GLU A 137 -9.48 7.22 -0.12
CA GLU A 137 -9.88 5.82 -0.04
C GLU A 137 -9.16 4.96 -1.06
N ARG A 138 -9.15 5.42 -2.32
CA ARG A 138 -8.39 4.76 -3.39
C ARG A 138 -6.92 4.63 -3.03
N TRP A 139 -6.31 5.70 -2.50
CA TRP A 139 -4.92 5.67 -2.06
C TRP A 139 -4.69 4.63 -0.98
N LYS A 140 -5.55 4.55 0.04
CA LYS A 140 -5.43 3.55 1.11
C LYS A 140 -5.62 2.11 0.61
N ALA A 141 -6.48 1.89 -0.38
CA ALA A 141 -6.71 0.57 -0.95
C ALA A 141 -5.55 0.13 -1.86
N GLU A 142 -4.97 1.04 -2.65
CA GLU A 142 -3.94 0.72 -3.64
C GLU A 142 -2.51 0.86 -3.10
N MET A 143 -2.21 1.82 -2.23
CA MET A 143 -0.85 2.18 -1.84
C MET A 143 -0.47 1.62 -0.47
N PRO A 144 0.50 0.67 -0.38
CA PRO A 144 0.95 0.10 0.89
C PRO A 144 1.72 1.11 1.72
N THR A 145 1.66 1.00 3.05
CA THR A 145 2.42 1.87 3.97
C THR A 145 3.93 1.54 3.97
N GLU A 146 4.77 2.45 4.46
CA GLU A 146 6.21 2.17 4.55
C GLU A 146 6.53 0.91 5.36
N GLN A 147 5.71 0.57 6.35
CA GLN A 147 5.94 -0.58 7.23
C GLN A 147 5.60 -1.90 6.53
N GLU A 148 4.49 -1.94 5.78
CA GLU A 148 4.05 -3.10 4.99
C GLU A 148 4.97 -3.42 3.82
N MET A 149 5.62 -2.40 3.24
CA MET A 149 6.49 -2.60 2.07
C MET A 149 7.72 -3.46 2.37
N LEU A 150 8.05 -4.36 1.44
CA LEU A 150 9.30 -5.12 1.47
C LEU A 150 10.51 -4.18 1.24
N PRO A 151 11.67 -4.42 1.89
CA PRO A 151 12.89 -3.65 1.65
C PRO A 151 13.30 -3.61 0.17
N ARG A 152 13.01 -4.66 -0.59
CA ARG A 152 13.28 -4.73 -2.03
C ARG A 152 12.48 -3.66 -2.80
N ASP A 153 11.18 -3.55 -2.54
CA ASP A 153 10.31 -2.58 -3.22
C ASP A 153 10.51 -1.15 -2.71
N LYS A 154 11.03 -0.97 -1.48
CA LYS A 154 11.45 0.36 -0.98
C LYS A 154 12.60 0.95 -1.79
N TYR A 155 13.57 0.16 -2.23
CA TYR A 155 14.80 0.72 -2.83
C TYR A 155 14.97 0.40 -4.30
N SER A 156 14.13 -0.47 -4.85
CA SER A 156 14.14 -0.84 -6.25
C SER A 156 12.74 -0.79 -6.84
N MET A 157 12.69 -0.51 -8.14
CA MET A 157 11.48 -0.48 -8.93
C MET A 157 11.65 -1.39 -10.14
N PHE A 158 10.54 -1.78 -10.75
CA PHE A 158 10.56 -2.56 -11.98
C PHE A 158 11.18 -1.77 -13.15
N ASP A 159 12.02 -2.43 -13.92
CA ASP A 159 12.47 -1.95 -15.22
C ASP A 159 12.55 -3.11 -16.22
N ARG A 160 11.69 -3.08 -17.23
CA ARG A 160 11.62 -4.10 -18.29
C ARG A 160 12.96 -4.33 -19.00
N LYS A 161 13.81 -3.29 -19.11
CA LYS A 161 15.07 -3.36 -19.87
C LYS A 161 16.28 -3.73 -19.01
N ALA A 162 16.14 -3.74 -17.69
CA ALA A 162 17.24 -4.09 -16.79
C ALA A 162 17.35 -5.61 -16.66
N LYS A 163 18.58 -6.13 -16.60
CA LYS A 163 18.81 -7.54 -16.27
C LYS A 163 18.28 -7.82 -14.86
N GLY A 164 17.40 -8.83 -14.74
CA GLY A 164 16.71 -9.13 -13.48
C GLY A 164 15.53 -8.18 -13.16
N TYR A 165 15.05 -7.42 -14.15
CA TYR A 165 13.82 -6.62 -14.11
C TYR A 165 13.75 -5.55 -13.02
N ARG A 166 14.89 -5.16 -12.43
CA ARG A 166 14.96 -4.21 -11.31
C ARG A 166 15.97 -3.10 -11.56
N LYS A 167 15.60 -1.89 -11.16
CA LYS A 167 16.49 -0.72 -11.07
C LYS A 167 16.36 -0.03 -9.72
N GLY A 168 17.42 0.64 -9.27
CA GLY A 168 17.37 1.46 -8.06
C GLY A 168 16.38 2.63 -8.22
N VAL A 169 15.54 2.86 -7.21
CA VAL A 169 14.52 3.92 -7.24
C VAL A 169 15.13 5.32 -7.42
N HIS A 170 16.38 5.53 -6.99
CA HIS A 170 17.10 6.80 -7.15
C HIS A 170 17.48 7.15 -8.59
N LYS A 171 17.30 6.21 -9.53
CA LYS A 171 17.46 6.45 -10.97
C LYS A 171 16.17 6.99 -11.61
N LEU A 172 15.04 7.00 -10.90
CA LEU A 172 13.79 7.59 -11.38
C LEU A 172 13.92 9.12 -11.41
N PRO A 173 13.54 9.79 -12.52
CA PRO A 173 13.46 11.23 -12.56
C PRO A 173 12.58 11.76 -11.42
N LYS A 174 13.11 12.72 -10.65
CA LYS A 174 12.41 13.34 -9.51
C LYS A 174 11.90 12.34 -8.46
N TRP A 175 12.59 11.22 -8.27
CA TRP A 175 12.23 10.16 -7.29
C TRP A 175 12.02 10.62 -5.85
N THR A 176 12.52 11.80 -5.47
CA THR A 176 12.31 12.37 -4.14
C THR A 176 10.92 12.98 -3.97
N ARG A 177 10.22 13.29 -5.07
CA ARG A 177 8.89 13.90 -5.09
C ARG A 177 7.82 12.93 -5.60
N VAL A 178 8.19 12.02 -6.51
CA VAL A 178 7.28 11.01 -7.06
C VAL A 178 7.10 9.85 -6.07
N SER A 179 5.85 9.45 -5.81
CA SER A 179 5.50 8.30 -4.97
C SER A 179 5.39 7.01 -5.79
N GLN A 180 6.49 6.27 -5.92
CA GLN A 180 6.50 4.92 -6.49
C GLN A 180 6.51 3.90 -5.35
N ARG A 181 5.45 3.07 -5.25
CA ARG A 181 5.34 2.01 -4.23
C ARG A 181 5.01 0.64 -4.81
N LEU A 182 4.20 0.62 -5.88
CA LEU A 182 3.76 -0.61 -6.52
C LEU A 182 4.72 -1.04 -7.63
N ASN A 183 4.91 -2.35 -7.73
CA ASN A 183 5.64 -3.01 -8.80
C ASN A 183 4.74 -4.11 -9.39
N PRO A 184 4.87 -4.46 -10.69
CA PRO A 184 4.10 -5.55 -11.27
C PRO A 184 4.42 -6.87 -10.56
N PRO A 185 3.40 -7.71 -10.29
CA PRO A 185 3.59 -8.96 -9.59
C PRO A 185 4.43 -9.94 -10.43
N GLY A 186 5.25 -10.74 -9.76
CA GLY A 186 6.13 -11.74 -10.39
C GLY A 186 7.49 -11.21 -10.89
N PHE A 187 7.78 -9.92 -10.71
CA PHE A 187 9.07 -9.30 -11.06
C PHE A 187 9.85 -8.80 -9.85
#